data_AF-A0A7S2K541-F1
#
_entry.id   AF-A0A7S2K541-F1
#
_cell.length_a   1.000
_cell.length_b   1.000
_cell.length_c   1.000
_cell.angle_alpha   90.00
_cell.angle_beta   90.00
_cell.angle_gamma   90.00
#
_symmetry.space_group_name_H-M   'P 1'
#
loop_
_entity.id
_entity.type
_entity.pdbx_description
1 polymer ?
#
loop_
_entity_poly.entity_id
_entity_poly.type
_entity_poly.pdbx_seq_one_letter_code
_entity_poly.pdbx_strand_id
1 'polypeptide(L)'
;MASITAEATPTPTRAVAEEKKADTKLLSFAEGGKGRNTSGRNWKQQPKKRFSSLIHTKKNNLTKSWARHLAEKEQRKKIKEKEQEIKDETRRLAIEKKERRVENERRRAENEFKHASASAQTLNLDTVGHKMKAMNKKQLRMIKKTRMNTKTGVVEYVPAYAK
;
A
#
# COMPACT_ATOMS: atom_id res chain seq x y z
N MET A 1 -8.87 50.96 -20.32
CA MET A 1 -8.88 50.24 -21.62
C MET A 1 -7.94 49.05 -21.52
N ALA A 2 -8.44 47.90 -21.06
CA ALA A 2 -7.86 46.57 -21.29
C ALA A 2 -8.81 45.55 -20.60
N SER A 3 -9.76 45.06 -21.38
CA SER A 3 -10.78 44.10 -20.96
C SER A 3 -10.16 42.70 -20.87
N ILE A 4 -10.27 42.07 -19.71
CA ILE A 4 -9.86 40.67 -19.50
C ILE A 4 -11.00 39.79 -20.00
N THR A 5 -10.78 39.15 -21.15
CA THR A 5 -11.68 38.12 -21.70
C THR A 5 -11.46 36.81 -20.94
N ALA A 6 -12.43 36.42 -20.12
CA ALA A 6 -12.50 35.11 -19.49
C ALA A 6 -13.01 34.08 -20.52
N GLU A 7 -12.15 33.16 -20.96
CA GLU A 7 -12.56 31.99 -21.73
C GLU A 7 -13.25 30.98 -20.81
N ALA A 8 -14.57 30.84 -21.00
CA ALA A 8 -15.39 29.83 -20.35
C ALA A 8 -15.14 28.45 -20.97
N THR A 9 -14.71 27.49 -20.16
CA THR A 9 -14.68 26.06 -20.54
C THR A 9 -16.09 25.50 -20.57
N PRO A 10 -16.57 24.86 -21.65
CA PRO A 10 -17.88 24.23 -21.66
C PRO A 10 -17.87 22.92 -20.86
N THR A 11 -18.66 22.91 -19.80
CA THR A 11 -19.10 21.71 -19.08
C THR A 11 -19.78 20.73 -20.05
N PRO A 12 -19.46 19.43 -20.05
CA PRO A 12 -20.21 18.48 -20.87
C PRO A 12 -21.60 18.26 -20.28
N THR A 13 -22.61 18.80 -20.96
CA THR A 13 -24.03 18.56 -20.72
C THR A 13 -24.33 17.06 -20.79
N ARG A 14 -24.80 16.49 -19.68
CA ARG A 14 -25.31 15.13 -19.57
C ARG A 14 -26.57 15.01 -20.44
N ALA A 15 -26.44 14.37 -21.60
CA ALA A 15 -27.55 14.10 -22.49
C ALA A 15 -28.62 13.25 -21.77
N VAL A 16 -29.85 13.76 -21.81
CA VAL A 16 -31.07 13.09 -21.35
C VAL A 16 -31.32 11.88 -22.24
N ALA A 17 -31.73 10.79 -21.59
CA ALA A 17 -32.01 9.49 -22.18
C ALA A 17 -33.12 9.58 -23.24
N GLU A 18 -32.79 9.13 -24.44
CA GLU A 18 -33.77 8.80 -25.48
C GLU A 18 -34.16 7.33 -25.30
N GLU A 19 -35.42 7.08 -24.91
CA GLU A 19 -36.00 5.74 -24.80
C GLU A 19 -35.98 5.05 -26.18
N LYS A 20 -35.15 4.00 -26.30
CA LYS A 20 -35.26 3.05 -27.42
C LYS A 20 -36.02 1.82 -26.97
N LYS A 21 -37.21 1.72 -27.56
CA LYS A 21 -38.12 0.59 -27.72
C LYS A 21 -37.51 -0.78 -27.38
N ALA A 22 -38.29 -1.50 -26.58
CA ALA A 22 -38.14 -2.91 -26.29
C ALA A 22 -38.06 -3.74 -27.57
N ASP A 23 -36.85 -4.06 -28.02
CA ASP A 23 -36.61 -5.24 -28.83
C ASP A 23 -36.19 -6.36 -27.88
N THR A 24 -37.16 -7.21 -27.56
CA THR A 24 -37.02 -8.55 -27.03
C THR A 24 -36.16 -9.38 -27.99
N LYS A 25 -34.85 -9.12 -27.99
CA LYS A 25 -33.87 -9.99 -28.64
C LYS A 25 -33.67 -11.18 -27.73
N LEU A 26 -34.63 -12.10 -27.83
CA LEU A 26 -34.48 -13.49 -27.47
C LEU A 26 -33.05 -13.93 -27.78
N LEU A 27 -32.42 -14.45 -26.72
CA LEU A 27 -31.18 -15.20 -26.72
C LEU A 27 -30.97 -15.93 -28.04
N SER A 28 -30.16 -15.34 -28.91
CA SER A 28 -29.59 -16.01 -30.07
C SER A 28 -28.50 -16.95 -29.56
N PHE A 29 -28.94 -18.08 -29.01
CA PHE A 29 -28.11 -19.27 -28.77
C PHE A 29 -28.70 -20.43 -29.56
N ALA A 30 -28.76 -20.24 -30.89
CA ALA A 30 -28.99 -21.31 -31.83
C ALA A 30 -27.75 -21.43 -32.71
N GLU A 31 -26.68 -22.01 -32.14
CA GLU A 31 -25.57 -22.52 -32.94
C GLU A 31 -25.18 -23.91 -32.39
N GLY A 32 -25.88 -24.91 -32.92
CA GLY A 32 -25.35 -26.27 -33.13
C GLY A 32 -25.15 -27.20 -31.94
N GLY A 33 -26.13 -28.07 -31.67
CA GLY A 33 -25.89 -29.32 -30.95
C GLY A 33 -27.14 -29.96 -30.37
N LYS A 34 -27.61 -31.05 -31.00
CA LYS A 34 -28.61 -32.05 -30.58
C LYS A 34 -29.27 -31.81 -29.21
N GLY A 35 -30.56 -31.45 -29.22
CA GLY A 35 -31.51 -31.58 -28.09
C GLY A 35 -31.22 -30.68 -26.88
N ARG A 36 -32.11 -29.74 -26.59
CA ARG A 36 -32.06 -28.93 -25.37
C ARG A 36 -32.44 -29.81 -24.16
N ASN A 37 -31.66 -29.74 -23.08
CA ASN A 37 -32.02 -30.40 -21.83
C ASN A 37 -33.16 -29.65 -21.11
N THR A 38 -33.96 -30.37 -20.33
CA THR A 38 -35.15 -29.84 -19.64
C THR A 38 -34.86 -28.66 -18.70
N SER A 39 -33.65 -28.57 -18.14
CA SER A 39 -33.22 -27.49 -17.25
C SER A 39 -32.69 -26.24 -17.98
N GLY A 40 -32.50 -26.30 -19.31
CA GLY A 40 -31.95 -25.19 -20.11
C GLY A 40 -30.49 -24.83 -19.82
N ARG A 41 -29.81 -25.58 -18.95
CA ARG A 41 -28.43 -25.32 -18.53
C ARG A 41 -27.47 -26.30 -19.21
N ASN A 42 -26.64 -25.82 -20.12
CA ASN A 42 -25.64 -26.67 -20.78
C ASN A 42 -24.61 -27.20 -19.77
N TRP A 43 -24.62 -28.51 -19.52
CA TRP A 43 -23.65 -29.19 -18.64
C TRP A 43 -22.23 -29.24 -19.23
N LYS A 44 -22.11 -29.13 -20.57
CA LYS A 44 -20.85 -29.00 -21.28
C LYS A 44 -20.69 -27.58 -21.81
N GLN A 45 -19.59 -26.93 -21.45
CA GLN A 45 -19.18 -25.70 -22.11
C GLN A 45 -18.96 -25.99 -23.60
N GLN A 46 -19.52 -25.18 -24.48
CA GLN A 46 -19.30 -25.32 -25.92
C GLN A 46 -17.79 -25.23 -26.18
N PRO A 47 -17.21 -26.13 -26.99
CA PRO A 47 -15.81 -26.01 -27.37
C PRO A 47 -15.63 -24.65 -28.03
N LYS A 48 -14.82 -23.79 -27.40
CA LYS A 48 -14.43 -22.51 -27.99
C LYS A 48 -13.84 -22.80 -29.37
N LYS A 49 -14.18 -21.96 -30.35
CA LYS A 49 -13.67 -22.04 -31.73
C LYS A 49 -12.15 -22.30 -31.69
N ARG A 50 -11.69 -23.32 -32.45
CA ARG A 50 -10.28 -23.75 -32.47
C ARG A 50 -9.40 -22.60 -32.98
N PHE A 51 -8.14 -22.49 -32.54
CA PHE A 51 -7.23 -21.44 -33.03
C PHE A 51 -7.06 -21.46 -34.56
N SER A 52 -7.14 -22.63 -35.19
CA SER A 52 -7.16 -22.80 -36.65
C SER A 52 -8.40 -22.26 -37.36
N SER A 53 -9.48 -21.95 -36.62
CA SER A 53 -10.68 -21.27 -37.16
C SER A 53 -10.58 -19.74 -37.10
N LEU A 54 -9.47 -19.21 -36.57
CA LEU A 54 -9.18 -17.79 -36.65
C LEU A 54 -8.95 -17.43 -38.12
N ILE A 55 -9.84 -16.63 -38.70
CA ILE A 55 -9.67 -16.14 -40.07
C ILE A 55 -8.44 -15.24 -40.09
N HIS A 56 -7.38 -15.75 -40.73
CA HIS A 56 -6.14 -15.03 -40.97
C HIS A 56 -6.37 -13.92 -42.00
N THR A 57 -6.94 -12.79 -41.56
CA THR A 57 -7.07 -11.60 -42.40
C THR A 57 -5.69 -10.95 -42.62
N LYS A 58 -5.55 -10.14 -43.69
CA LYS A 58 -4.33 -9.35 -43.94
C LYS A 58 -3.91 -8.51 -42.72
N LYS A 59 -4.88 -8.07 -41.90
CA LYS A 59 -4.62 -7.36 -40.63
C LYS A 59 -4.09 -8.27 -39.51
N ASN A 60 -4.49 -9.54 -39.45
CA ASN A 60 -4.08 -10.50 -38.42
C ASN A 60 -2.73 -11.19 -38.75
N ASN A 61 -2.35 -11.24 -40.03
CA ASN A 61 -1.09 -11.86 -40.49
C ASN A 61 0.08 -10.90 -40.68
N LEU A 62 -0.14 -9.58 -40.55
CA LEU A 62 0.97 -8.63 -40.63
C LEU A 62 1.72 -8.63 -39.29
N THR A 63 2.89 -9.26 -39.28
CA THR A 63 3.92 -8.93 -38.30
C THR A 63 4.20 -7.44 -38.41
N LYS A 64 4.29 -6.75 -37.26
CA LYS A 64 4.66 -5.33 -37.26
C LYS A 64 6.01 -5.18 -37.97
N SER A 65 6.19 -4.12 -38.76
CA SER A 65 7.50 -3.82 -39.31
C SER A 65 8.52 -3.72 -38.18
N TRP A 66 9.76 -4.16 -38.43
CA TRP A 66 10.81 -4.20 -37.42
C TRP A 66 11.02 -2.84 -36.74
N ALA A 67 10.99 -1.76 -37.52
CA ALA A 67 11.07 -0.39 -37.01
C ALA A 67 9.94 -0.06 -36.02
N ARG A 68 8.70 -0.47 -36.30
CA ARG A 68 7.57 -0.28 -35.39
C ARG A 68 7.72 -1.11 -34.11
N HIS A 69 8.24 -2.33 -34.22
CA HIS A 69 8.50 -3.16 -33.04
C HIS A 69 9.55 -2.53 -32.12
N LEU A 70 10.65 -2.01 -32.68
CA LEU A 70 11.69 -1.32 -31.92
C LEU A 70 11.15 -0.06 -31.23
N ALA A 71 10.38 0.76 -31.94
CA ALA A 71 9.77 1.96 -31.37
C ALA A 71 8.83 1.63 -30.20
N GLU A 72 7.98 0.60 -30.33
CA GLU A 72 7.12 0.14 -29.23
C GLU A 72 7.91 -0.43 -28.06
N LYS A 73 9.02 -1.14 -28.33
CA LYS A 73 9.91 -1.66 -27.28
C LYS A 73 10.56 -0.53 -26.49
N GLU A 74 11.02 0.51 -27.18
CA GLU A 74 11.60 1.69 -26.55
C GLU A 74 10.57 2.46 -25.73
N GLN A 75 9.36 2.67 -26.26
CA GLN A 75 8.26 3.30 -25.51
C GLN A 75 7.91 2.51 -24.25
N ARG A 76 7.81 1.18 -24.34
CA ARG A 76 7.55 0.32 -23.18
C ARG A 76 8.67 0.40 -22.15
N LYS A 77 9.94 0.50 -22.59
CA LYS A 77 11.08 0.68 -21.70
C LYS A 77 10.97 2.01 -20.94
N LYS A 78 10.73 3.12 -21.64
CA LYS A 78 10.53 4.45 -21.04
C LYS A 78 9.39 4.49 -20.03
N ILE A 79 8.27 3.82 -20.32
CA ILE A 79 7.13 3.74 -19.39
C ILE A 79 7.51 2.98 -18.13
N LYS A 80 8.20 1.85 -18.26
CA LYS A 80 8.63 1.03 -17.12
C LYS A 80 9.65 1.75 -16.25
N GLU A 81 10.60 2.46 -16.85
CA GLU A 81 11.59 3.26 -16.13
C GLU A 81 10.90 4.34 -15.30
N LYS A 82 9.97 5.09 -15.90
CA LYS A 82 9.16 6.08 -15.16
C LYS A 82 8.32 5.47 -14.04
N GLU A 83 7.73 4.29 -14.27
CA GLU A 83 6.97 3.58 -13.24
C GLU A 83 7.88 3.16 -12.07
N GLN A 84 9.11 2.72 -12.36
CA GLN A 84 10.10 2.36 -11.35
C GLN A 84 10.56 3.59 -10.56
N GLU A 85 10.85 4.70 -11.24
CA GLU A 85 11.22 5.98 -10.61
C GLU A 85 10.15 6.40 -9.58
N ILE A 86 8.87 6.41 -9.97
CA ILE A 86 7.76 6.76 -9.07
C ILE A 86 7.67 5.80 -7.87
N LYS A 87 7.87 4.50 -8.08
CA LYS A 87 7.85 3.49 -7.00
C LYS A 87 9.01 3.67 -6.04
N ASP A 88 10.18 4.03 -6.56
CA ASP A 88 11.37 4.22 -5.75
C ASP A 88 11.31 5.53 -4.96
N GLU A 89 10.80 6.60 -5.55
CA GLU A 89 10.52 7.87 -4.85
C GLU A 89 9.53 7.67 -3.71
N THR A 90 8.39 7.01 -3.97
CA THR A 90 7.39 6.75 -2.93
C THR A 90 7.94 5.86 -1.82
N ARG A 91 8.78 4.86 -2.15
CA ARG A 91 9.47 4.02 -1.17
C ARG A 91 10.46 4.83 -0.33
N ARG A 92 11.27 5.70 -0.96
CA ARG A 92 12.24 6.56 -0.26
C ARG A 92 11.54 7.48 0.73
N LEU A 93 10.47 8.15 0.31
CA LEU A 93 9.67 9.00 1.19
C LEU A 93 9.07 8.25 2.38
N ALA A 94 8.61 7.01 2.16
CA ALA A 94 8.08 6.17 3.24
C ALA A 94 9.16 5.74 4.24
N ILE A 95 10.35 5.38 3.74
CA ILE A 95 11.52 5.03 4.56
C ILE A 95 11.96 6.24 5.38
N GLU A 96 12.16 7.40 4.75
CA GLU A 96 12.58 8.63 5.41
C GLU A 96 11.58 9.05 6.50
N LYS A 97 10.27 8.94 6.24
CA LYS A 97 9.24 9.21 7.25
C LYS A 97 9.34 8.26 8.44
N LYS A 98 9.67 6.99 8.20
CA LYS A 98 9.85 5.97 9.25
C LYS A 98 11.12 6.24 10.05
N GLU A 99 12.24 6.52 9.39
CA GLU A 99 13.51 6.87 10.01
C GLU A 99 13.37 8.11 10.89
N ARG A 100 12.76 9.17 10.36
CA ARG A 100 12.45 10.39 11.14
C ARG A 100 11.59 10.10 12.36
N ARG A 101 10.63 9.18 12.26
CA ARG A 101 9.80 8.79 13.41
C ARG A 101 10.62 8.05 14.45
N VAL A 102 11.43 7.07 14.04
CA VAL A 102 12.29 6.30 14.93
C VAL A 102 13.29 7.22 15.64
N GLU A 103 13.89 8.16 14.91
CA GLU A 103 14.84 9.13 15.45
C GLU A 103 14.17 10.11 16.43
N ASN A 104 12.96 10.59 16.13
CA ASN A 104 12.19 11.41 17.06
C ASN A 104 11.78 10.65 18.33
N GLU A 105 11.39 9.38 18.19
CA GLU A 105 11.09 8.49 19.33
C GLU A 105 12.35 8.25 20.17
N ARG A 106 13.50 8.03 19.53
CA ARG A 106 14.79 7.88 20.18
C ARG A 106 15.16 9.13 20.98
N ARG A 107 15.12 10.31 20.35
CA ARG A 107 15.41 11.59 21.02
C ARG A 107 14.47 11.85 22.20
N ARG A 108 13.19 11.51 22.07
CA ARG A 108 12.23 11.63 23.17
C ARG A 108 12.64 10.71 24.32
N ALA A 109 12.94 9.44 24.03
CA ALA A 109 13.38 8.48 25.05
C ALA A 109 14.70 8.90 25.72
N GLU A 110 15.65 9.45 24.97
CA GLU A 110 16.93 9.96 25.52
C GLU A 110 16.70 11.15 26.45
N ASN A 111 15.84 12.09 26.06
CA ASN A 111 15.47 13.22 26.91
C ASN A 111 14.74 12.76 28.17
N GLU A 112 13.77 11.86 28.04
CA GLU A 112 13.04 11.26 29.17
C GLU A 112 14.01 10.56 30.13
N PHE A 113 14.93 9.75 29.61
CA PHE A 113 15.95 9.11 30.43
C PHE A 113 16.88 10.11 31.10
N LYS A 114 17.35 11.13 30.37
CA LYS A 114 18.24 12.17 30.91
C LYS A 114 17.57 12.94 32.06
N HIS A 115 16.30 13.34 31.90
CA HIS A 115 15.54 14.01 32.95
C HIS A 115 15.26 13.09 34.15
N ALA A 116 14.88 11.83 33.90
CA ALA A 116 14.67 10.85 34.95
C ALA A 116 15.96 10.52 35.71
N SER A 117 17.10 10.44 35.01
CA SER A 117 18.41 10.16 35.61
C SER A 117 18.90 11.32 36.47
N ALA A 118 18.70 12.57 36.02
CA ALA A 118 19.08 13.75 36.79
C ALA A 118 18.30 13.89 38.11
N SER A 119 17.06 13.40 38.15
CA SER A 119 16.20 13.44 39.33
C SER A 119 16.29 12.19 40.22
N ALA A 120 16.81 11.08 39.69
CA ALA A 120 16.90 9.82 40.41
C ALA A 120 18.12 9.79 41.33
N GLN A 121 17.91 9.34 42.57
CA GLN A 121 19.00 9.00 43.46
C GLN A 121 19.47 7.56 43.21
N THR A 122 20.75 7.39 42.88
CA THR A 122 21.36 6.06 42.74
C THR A 122 21.74 5.50 44.11
N LEU A 123 21.48 4.20 44.31
CA LEU A 123 21.87 3.50 45.53
C LEU A 123 23.20 2.77 45.30
N ASN A 124 24.18 2.98 46.18
CA ASN A 124 25.46 2.26 46.14
C ASN A 124 25.25 0.78 46.44
N LEU A 125 25.91 -0.09 45.66
CA LEU A 125 25.80 -1.56 45.75
C LEU A 125 26.03 -2.07 47.18
N ASP A 126 27.05 -1.58 47.87
CA ASP A 126 27.41 -2.06 49.20
C ASP A 126 26.36 -1.73 50.27
N THR A 127 25.63 -0.63 50.07
CA THR A 127 24.62 -0.15 51.04
C THR A 127 23.18 -0.54 50.66
N VAL A 128 22.98 -1.10 49.46
CA VAL A 128 21.66 -1.41 48.90
C VAL A 128 20.89 -2.36 49.81
N GLY A 129 21.52 -3.42 50.32
CA GLY A 129 20.83 -4.44 51.12
C GLY A 129 20.23 -3.89 52.41
N HIS A 130 20.99 -3.09 53.14
CA HIS A 130 20.54 -2.48 54.40
C HIS A 130 19.48 -1.39 54.14
N LYS A 131 19.69 -0.53 53.13
CA LYS A 131 18.74 0.54 52.79
C LYS A 131 17.39 -0.01 52.32
N MET A 132 17.39 -1.08 51.51
CA MET A 132 16.16 -1.73 51.05
C MET A 132 15.35 -2.34 52.18
N LYS A 133 16.01 -2.91 53.19
CA LYS A 133 15.33 -3.47 54.37
C LYS A 133 14.77 -2.39 55.30
N ALA A 134 15.42 -1.22 55.35
CA ALA A 134 14.99 -0.10 56.18
C ALA A 134 13.82 0.71 55.57
N MET A 135 13.68 0.70 54.24
CA MET A 135 12.64 1.48 53.55
C MET A 135 11.23 0.92 53.73
N ASN A 136 10.25 1.82 53.74
CA ASN A 136 8.84 1.45 53.79
C ASN A 136 8.38 0.82 52.45
N LYS A 137 7.38 -0.06 52.49
CA LYS A 137 6.73 -0.70 51.33
C LYS A 137 6.34 0.30 50.23
N LYS A 138 5.89 1.51 50.58
CA LYS A 138 5.58 2.54 49.58
C LYS A 138 6.82 3.04 48.83
N GLN A 139 7.95 3.21 49.52
CA GLN A 139 9.23 3.61 48.92
C GLN A 139 9.77 2.50 48.01
N LEU A 140 9.70 1.25 48.44
CA LEU A 140 10.14 0.10 47.65
C LEU A 140 9.39 -0.05 46.31
N ARG A 141 8.11 0.34 46.27
CA ARG A 141 7.31 0.33 45.02
C ARG A 141 7.74 1.40 44.02
N MET A 142 8.40 2.47 44.48
CA MET A 142 8.86 3.56 43.61
C MET A 142 10.20 3.25 42.94
N ILE A 143 10.92 2.23 43.40
CA ILE A 143 12.23 1.84 42.87
C ILE A 143 12.06 1.26 41.47
N LYS A 144 12.82 1.83 40.52
CA LYS A 144 12.83 1.43 39.11
C LYS A 144 14.18 0.79 38.77
N LYS A 145 14.15 -0.15 37.83
CA LYS A 145 15.34 -0.76 37.22
C LYS A 145 15.63 -0.10 35.89
N THR A 146 16.88 -0.06 35.50
CA THR A 146 17.29 0.34 34.15
C THR A 146 17.17 -0.85 33.20
N ARG A 147 16.56 -0.65 32.04
CA ARG A 147 16.47 -1.63 30.95
C ARG A 147 16.78 -0.93 29.63
N MET A 148 17.46 -1.61 28.70
CA MET A 148 17.58 -1.13 27.34
C MET A 148 16.28 -1.39 26.58
N ASN A 149 15.69 -0.35 26.00
CA ASN A 149 14.52 -0.48 25.15
C ASN A 149 14.94 -1.12 23.81
N THR A 150 14.30 -2.23 23.43
CA THR A 150 14.66 -2.99 22.22
C THR A 150 14.30 -2.26 20.93
N LYS A 151 13.38 -1.30 20.99
CA LYS A 151 12.89 -0.55 19.82
C LYS A 151 13.73 0.70 19.54
N THR A 152 14.08 1.46 20.58
CA THR A 152 14.84 2.72 20.45
C THR A 152 16.33 2.55 20.72
N GLY A 153 16.73 1.47 21.40
CA GLY A 153 18.10 1.22 21.86
C GLY A 153 18.53 2.09 23.04
N VAL A 154 17.62 2.88 23.61
CA VAL A 154 17.88 3.82 24.70
C VAL A 154 17.60 3.14 26.04
N VAL A 155 18.38 3.47 27.07
CA VAL A 155 18.14 2.99 28.44
C VAL A 155 16.94 3.73 29.02
N GLU A 156 16.02 3.01 29.65
CA GLU A 156 14.83 3.57 30.30
C GLU A 156 14.69 3.04 31.73
N TYR A 157 14.02 3.83 32.58
CA TYR A 157 13.67 3.41 33.94
C TYR A 157 12.30 2.74 33.95
N VAL A 158 12.28 1.46 34.28
CA VAL A 158 11.11 0.59 34.22
C VAL A 158 10.81 0.08 35.63
N PRO A 159 9.53 -0.10 36.04
CA PRO A 159 9.24 -0.69 37.34
C PRO A 159 9.83 -2.09 37.45
N ALA A 160 10.20 -2.49 38.68
CA ALA A 160 10.91 -3.75 38.95
C ALA A 160 10.23 -4.98 38.31
N TYR A 161 8.90 -4.99 38.27
CA TYR A 161 8.07 -6.11 37.81
C TYR A 161 7.51 -5.97 36.39
N ALA A 162 7.96 -5.00 35.59
CA ALA A 162 7.58 -4.99 34.18
C ALA A 162 8.19 -6.19 33.45
N LYS A 163 7.38 -6.86 32.65
CA LYS A 163 7.74 -7.92 31.71
C LYS A 163 8.16 -7.30 30.38
#